data_AF-A0A916PBD0-F1
#
_entry.id   AF-A0A916PBD0-F1
#
_cell.length_a   1.000
_cell.length_b   1.000
_cell.length_c   1.000
_cell.angle_alpha   90.00
_cell.angle_beta   90.00
_cell.angle_gamma   90.00
#
_symmetry.space_group_name_H-M   'P 1'
#
loop_
_entity.id
_entity.type
_entity.pdbx_description
1 polymer ?
#
loop_
_entity_poly.entity_id
_entity_poly.type
_entity_poly.pdbx_seq_one_letter_code
_entity_poly.pdbx_strand_id
1 'polypeptide(L)'
;MLSLSEGDDYLAARVSLGALGVISQVTLQTVPLFTLHRHDQRRSLAQTLERLDEFVDGNDHFEFFVFPYADKALTRTMHRSDEQPKPTPGWQRMVGENFENGGLSLICQTGRRFPSVAPRLNRLMTNMMSSSTVQDRAYKVFATQRKVRFTEMEYAIPRENGREALQRVIDLVRRRSLPIMFPIEVRFSAPDDSFLSTAYGRDTCYIAVHQYAGMEFESYFRAVEEIMDDYAGRPHWGKRHYQTAATLRERYPQWDRFAAVRDRLDPDRVFLNDYTRRVLGP
;
A
#
# COMPACT_ATOMS: atom_id res chain seq x y z
N MET A 1 -9.64 -32.67 -6.94
CA MET A 1 -8.64 -31.67 -6.51
C MET A 1 -7.94 -31.19 -7.77
N LEU A 2 -8.07 -29.91 -8.12
CA LEU A 2 -7.50 -29.32 -9.34
C LEU A 2 -6.10 -28.79 -9.01
N SER A 3 -5.11 -29.11 -9.84
CA SER A 3 -3.75 -28.56 -9.72
C SER A 3 -3.53 -27.57 -10.87
N LEU A 4 -3.05 -26.37 -10.54
CA LEU A 4 -2.87 -25.28 -11.49
C LEU A 4 -1.40 -24.85 -11.48
N SER A 5 -0.76 -24.87 -12.64
CA SER A 5 0.63 -24.45 -12.81
C SER A 5 0.85 -23.50 -13.99
N GLU A 6 -0.09 -23.43 -14.92
CA GLU A 6 -0.03 -22.60 -16.12
C GLU A 6 -1.43 -22.31 -16.68
N GLY A 7 -1.50 -21.44 -17.70
CA GLY A 7 -2.74 -21.09 -18.39
C GLY A 7 -3.67 -20.18 -17.59
N ASP A 8 -4.87 -19.98 -18.14
CA ASP A 8 -5.83 -18.98 -17.64
C ASP A 8 -6.31 -19.27 -16.22
N ASP A 9 -6.55 -20.54 -15.89
CA ASP A 9 -6.96 -20.94 -14.53
C ASP A 9 -5.89 -20.55 -13.51
N TYR A 10 -4.61 -20.79 -13.82
CA TYR A 10 -3.49 -20.43 -12.95
C TYR A 10 -3.35 -18.91 -12.82
N LEU A 11 -3.39 -18.17 -13.93
CA LEU A 11 -3.25 -16.71 -13.93
C LEU A 11 -4.42 -16.00 -13.21
N ALA A 12 -5.63 -16.55 -13.29
CA ALA A 12 -6.79 -16.09 -12.54
C ALA A 12 -6.69 -16.45 -11.05
N ALA A 13 -6.23 -17.67 -10.72
CA ALA A 13 -6.11 -18.13 -9.34
C ALA A 13 -5.11 -17.33 -8.49
N ARG A 14 -4.07 -16.75 -9.11
CA ARG A 14 -3.08 -15.90 -8.43
C ARG A 14 -3.69 -14.66 -7.75
N VAL A 15 -4.80 -14.14 -8.29
CA VAL A 15 -5.61 -13.09 -7.65
C VAL A 15 -7.09 -13.46 -7.77
N SER A 16 -7.50 -14.51 -7.05
CA SER A 16 -8.84 -15.08 -7.15
C SER A 16 -9.93 -14.32 -6.37
N LEU A 17 -9.53 -13.51 -5.38
CA LEU A 17 -10.43 -12.86 -4.41
C LEU A 17 -11.34 -13.86 -3.65
N GLY A 18 -10.96 -15.14 -3.62
CA GLY A 18 -11.78 -16.22 -3.09
C GLY A 18 -12.97 -16.61 -3.97
N ALA A 19 -13.15 -16.01 -5.16
CA ALA A 19 -14.30 -16.21 -6.02
C ALA A 19 -14.21 -17.42 -6.96
N LEU A 20 -13.04 -18.07 -7.03
CA LEU A 20 -12.80 -19.24 -7.90
C LEU A 20 -12.81 -20.58 -7.13
N GLY A 21 -12.89 -20.52 -5.81
CA GLY A 21 -12.73 -21.68 -4.93
C GLY A 21 -11.75 -21.46 -3.78
N VAL A 22 -11.49 -22.54 -3.04
CA VAL A 22 -10.57 -22.56 -1.90
C VAL A 22 -9.20 -23.05 -2.35
N ILE A 23 -8.16 -22.25 -2.11
CA ILE A 23 -6.77 -22.66 -2.28
C ILE A 23 -6.37 -23.48 -1.05
N SER A 24 -6.20 -24.78 -1.20
CA SER A 24 -5.79 -25.68 -0.11
C SER A 24 -4.27 -25.85 -0.02
N GLN A 25 -3.55 -25.67 -1.12
CA GLN A 25 -2.09 -25.79 -1.20
C GLN A 25 -1.53 -24.78 -2.20
N VAL A 26 -0.37 -24.22 -1.89
CA VAL A 26 0.40 -23.35 -2.78
C VAL A 26 1.87 -23.76 -2.71
N THR A 27 2.52 -23.77 -3.86
CA THR A 27 3.98 -23.90 -3.96
C THR A 27 4.54 -22.54 -4.37
N LEU A 28 5.41 -21.96 -3.54
CA LEU A 28 6.03 -20.67 -3.80
C LEU A 28 7.47 -20.87 -4.25
N GLN A 29 7.86 -20.21 -5.34
CA GLN A 29 9.26 -20.12 -5.73
C GLN A 29 10.01 -19.29 -4.69
N THR A 30 11.11 -19.83 -4.17
CA THR A 30 12.01 -19.14 -3.24
C THR A 30 13.27 -18.68 -3.95
N VAL A 31 13.94 -17.69 -3.36
CA VAL A 31 15.26 -17.21 -3.78
C VAL A 31 16.29 -17.55 -2.69
N PRO A 32 17.60 -17.54 -3.00
CA PRO A 32 18.64 -17.68 -1.98
C PRO A 32 18.45 -16.69 -0.84
N LEU A 33 18.77 -17.11 0.39
CA LEU A 33 18.63 -16.27 1.57
C LEU A 33 19.62 -15.11 1.52
N PHE A 34 19.12 -13.87 1.55
CA PHE A 34 19.93 -12.64 1.54
C PHE A 34 19.68 -11.76 2.77
N THR A 35 20.61 -10.84 3.01
CA THR A 35 20.51 -9.76 3.99
C THR A 35 19.97 -8.51 3.29
N LEU A 36 19.08 -7.77 3.96
CA LEU A 36 18.50 -6.54 3.45
C LEU A 36 19.05 -5.35 4.23
N HIS A 37 19.61 -4.39 3.50
CA HIS A 37 20.15 -3.14 4.04
C HIS A 37 19.08 -2.08 3.84
N ARG A 38 18.36 -1.72 4.90
CA ARG A 38 17.34 -0.67 4.90
C ARG A 38 17.91 0.62 5.44
N HIS A 39 17.70 1.73 4.73
CA HIS A 39 18.11 3.05 5.17
C HIS A 39 16.91 4.02 5.11
N ASP A 40 16.48 4.47 6.28
CA ASP A 40 15.41 5.43 6.46
C ASP A 40 16.01 6.83 6.63
N GLN A 41 15.57 7.80 5.84
CA GLN A 41 16.08 9.17 5.86
C GLN A 41 14.97 10.18 5.61
N ARG A 42 14.98 11.28 6.37
CA ARG A 42 14.13 12.43 6.07
C ARG A 42 14.71 13.25 4.93
N ARG A 43 13.88 13.57 3.94
CA ARG A 43 14.24 14.37 2.77
C ARG A 43 13.16 15.40 2.48
N SER A 44 13.50 16.43 1.71
CA SER A 44 12.50 17.34 1.13
C SER A 44 11.55 16.55 0.24
N LEU A 45 10.24 16.72 0.43
CA LEU A 45 9.25 16.05 -0.42
C LEU A 45 9.46 16.43 -1.90
N ALA A 46 9.71 17.72 -2.18
CA ALA A 46 9.92 18.20 -3.54
C ALA A 46 11.12 17.51 -4.21
N GLN A 47 12.25 17.39 -3.50
CA GLN A 47 13.45 16.72 -4.01
C GLN A 47 13.25 15.20 -4.17
N THR A 48 12.53 14.57 -3.24
CA THR A 48 12.17 13.15 -3.33
C THR A 48 11.32 12.90 -4.57
N LEU A 49 10.32 13.74 -4.82
CA LEU A 49 9.46 13.63 -5.98
C LEU A 49 10.21 13.91 -7.27
N GLU A 50 11.07 14.93 -7.30
CA GLU A 50 11.90 15.28 -8.46
C GLU A 50 12.77 14.11 -8.92
N ARG A 51 13.37 13.38 -7.97
CA ARG A 51 14.28 12.26 -8.20
C ARG A 51 13.61 10.90 -8.04
N LEU A 52 12.29 10.84 -8.18
CA LEU A 52 11.52 9.65 -7.84
C LEU A 52 12.01 8.42 -8.61
N ASP A 53 12.24 8.57 -9.92
CA ASP A 53 12.69 7.46 -10.75
C ASP A 53 14.09 6.97 -10.38
N GLU A 54 15.01 7.88 -10.05
CA GLU A 54 16.34 7.51 -9.56
C GLU A 54 16.25 6.66 -8.28
N PHE A 55 15.34 7.00 -7.36
CA PHE A 55 15.15 6.22 -6.15
C PHE A 55 14.49 4.87 -6.42
N VAL A 56 13.50 4.79 -7.31
CA VAL A 56 12.83 3.52 -7.61
C VAL A 56 13.76 2.58 -8.36
N ASP A 57 14.50 3.07 -9.36
CA ASP A 57 15.33 2.25 -10.24
C ASP A 57 16.71 1.94 -9.63
N GLY A 58 17.21 2.82 -8.76
CA GLY A 58 18.52 2.67 -8.11
C GLY A 58 18.52 1.77 -6.87
N ASN A 59 17.37 1.23 -6.46
CA ASN A 59 17.23 0.44 -5.24
C ASN A 59 16.40 -0.82 -5.51
N ASP A 60 16.66 -1.92 -4.79
CA ASP A 60 15.82 -3.13 -4.91
C ASP A 60 14.38 -2.86 -4.45
N HIS A 61 14.24 -2.01 -3.42
CA HIS A 61 12.95 -1.51 -2.96
C HIS A 61 13.07 -0.04 -2.53
N PHE A 62 12.04 0.73 -2.90
CA PHE A 62 11.87 2.11 -2.45
C PHE A 62 10.43 2.33 -1.99
N GLU A 63 10.29 2.96 -0.82
CA GLU A 63 9.02 3.49 -0.34
C GLU A 63 9.26 4.80 0.41
N PHE A 64 8.23 5.63 0.51
CA PHE A 64 8.31 6.83 1.35
C PHE A 64 6.98 7.20 1.97
N PHE A 65 7.08 7.93 3.08
CA PHE A 65 5.96 8.35 3.91
C PHE A 65 5.92 9.86 4.01
N VAL A 66 4.76 10.47 3.77
CA VAL A 66 4.59 11.93 3.84
C VAL A 66 3.37 12.29 4.65
N PHE A 67 3.53 13.18 5.63
CA PHE A 67 2.39 13.79 6.30
C PHE A 67 1.84 14.92 5.43
N PRO A 68 0.52 14.99 5.17
CA PRO A 68 -0.04 15.97 4.22
C PRO A 68 0.28 17.43 4.54
N TYR A 69 0.47 17.79 5.82
CA TYR A 69 0.79 19.16 6.26
C TYR A 69 2.29 19.43 6.45
N ALA A 70 3.15 18.49 6.05
CA ALA A 70 4.59 18.64 6.09
C ALA A 70 5.17 18.70 4.67
N ASP A 71 6.36 19.29 4.56
CA ASP A 71 7.10 19.41 3.28
C ASP A 71 8.31 18.47 3.24
N LYS A 72 8.33 17.48 4.13
CA LYS A 72 9.37 16.45 4.20
C LYS A 72 8.73 15.06 4.11
N ALA A 73 9.43 14.15 3.43
CA ALA A 73 9.13 12.73 3.39
C ALA A 73 10.14 11.95 4.23
N LEU A 74 9.70 10.87 4.87
CA LEU A 74 10.61 9.81 5.32
C LEU A 74 10.77 8.84 4.16
N THR A 75 11.90 8.90 3.47
CA THR A 75 12.27 7.94 2.43
C THR A 75 12.90 6.71 3.04
N ARG A 76 12.65 5.56 2.43
CA ARG A 76 13.23 4.28 2.82
C ARG A 76 13.73 3.57 1.58
N THR A 77 15.04 3.41 1.52
CA THR A 77 15.71 2.63 0.49
C THR A 77 16.10 1.27 1.03
N MET A 78 16.06 0.25 0.19
CA MET A 78 16.51 -1.09 0.55
C MET A 78 17.35 -1.69 -0.56
N HIS A 79 18.47 -2.30 -0.17
CA HIS A 79 19.34 -3.06 -1.07
C HIS A 79 19.54 -4.47 -0.55
N ARG A 80 19.57 -5.43 -1.48
CA ARG A 80 19.99 -6.80 -1.20
C ARG A 80 21.49 -6.86 -1.04
N SER A 81 21.94 -7.73 -0.13
CA SER A 81 23.34 -7.95 0.15
C SER A 81 23.57 -9.38 0.62
N ASP A 82 24.74 -9.92 0.28
CA ASP A 82 25.22 -11.21 0.77
C ASP A 82 26.02 -11.09 2.08
N GLU A 83 26.16 -9.87 2.61
CA GLU A 83 26.80 -9.64 3.90
C GLU A 83 26.07 -10.35 5.05
N GLN A 84 26.82 -10.68 6.11
CA GLN A 84 26.21 -11.20 7.33
C GLN A 84 25.34 -10.13 8.00
N PRO A 85 24.15 -10.50 8.52
CA PRO A 85 23.26 -9.56 9.17
C PRO A 85 23.91 -8.96 10.43
N LYS A 86 23.68 -7.67 10.65
CA LYS A 86 24.09 -6.91 11.84
C LYS A 86 22.83 -6.39 12.54
N PRO A 87 22.05 -7.28 13.18
CA PRO A 87 20.75 -6.91 13.71
C PRO A 87 20.88 -5.86 14.81
N THR A 88 19.95 -4.91 14.83
CA THR A 88 19.80 -4.00 15.96
C THR A 88 19.47 -4.81 17.22
N PRO A 89 20.15 -4.57 18.37
CA PRO A 89 19.84 -5.25 19.63
C PRO A 89 18.35 -5.18 19.96
N GLY A 90 17.75 -6.32 20.34
CA GLY A 90 16.30 -6.43 20.52
C GLY A 90 15.71 -5.46 21.53
N TRP A 91 16.47 -5.10 22.58
CA TRP A 91 16.04 -4.10 23.55
C TRP A 91 15.99 -2.68 22.97
N GLN A 92 16.94 -2.30 22.11
CA GLN A 92 16.94 -1.00 21.41
C GLN A 92 15.75 -0.91 20.45
N ARG A 93 15.50 -2.00 19.73
CA ARG A 93 14.33 -2.13 18.86
C ARG A 93 13.03 -1.98 19.66
N MET A 94 12.90 -2.67 20.78
CA MET A 94 11.69 -2.62 21.62
C MET A 94 11.45 -1.22 22.22
N VAL A 95 12.50 -0.54 22.67
CA VAL A 95 12.40 0.84 23.16
C VAL A 95 11.93 1.79 22.06
N GLY A 96 12.52 1.70 20.87
CA GLY A 96 12.11 2.49 19.70
C GLY A 96 10.66 2.22 19.30
N GLU A 97 10.28 0.96 19.15
CA GLU A 97 8.92 0.57 18.78
C GLU A 97 7.88 1.02 19.83
N ASN A 98 8.18 0.93 21.13
CA ASN A 98 7.25 1.37 22.18
C ASN A 98 7.12 2.90 22.24
N PHE A 99 8.23 3.63 22.03
CA PHE A 99 8.21 5.09 21.98
C PHE A 99 7.42 5.58 20.76
N GLU A 100 7.69 5.01 19.58
CA GLU A 100 6.98 5.35 18.34
C GLU A 100 5.49 5.01 18.44
N ASN A 101 5.12 3.80 18.86
CA ASN A 101 3.72 3.38 18.94
C ASN A 101 2.95 4.12 20.06
N GLY A 102 3.58 4.32 21.22
CA GLY A 102 2.98 5.04 22.34
C GLY A 102 2.77 6.52 22.03
N GLY A 103 3.80 7.18 21.48
CA GLY A 103 3.73 8.58 21.05
C GLY A 103 2.73 8.79 19.93
N LEU A 104 2.73 7.92 18.90
CA LEU A 104 1.74 7.94 17.83
C LEU A 104 0.32 7.80 18.39
N SER A 105 0.07 6.85 19.30
CA SER A 105 -1.24 6.65 19.93
C SER A 105 -1.71 7.91 20.67
N LEU A 106 -0.86 8.52 21.50
CA LEU A 106 -1.21 9.74 22.23
C LEU A 106 -1.51 10.91 21.29
N ILE A 107 -0.71 11.06 20.23
CA ILE A 107 -0.89 12.10 19.23
C ILE A 107 -2.21 11.88 18.47
N CYS A 108 -2.50 10.66 18.02
CA CYS A 108 -3.77 10.33 17.36
C CYS A 108 -4.97 10.57 18.28
N GLN A 109 -4.90 10.20 19.55
CA GLN A 109 -5.95 10.48 20.54
C GLN A 109 -6.17 11.99 20.71
N THR A 110 -5.09 12.76 20.79
CA THR A 110 -5.14 14.23 20.89
C THR A 110 -5.73 14.86 19.64
N GLY A 111 -5.29 14.44 18.44
CA GLY A 111 -5.82 14.92 17.17
C GLY A 111 -7.29 14.55 16.96
N ARG A 112 -7.72 13.38 17.43
CA ARG A 112 -9.14 12.99 17.44
C ARG A 112 -9.97 13.91 18.33
N ARG A 113 -9.46 14.30 19.51
CA ARG A 113 -10.16 15.19 20.44
C ARG A 113 -10.16 16.64 19.96
N PHE A 114 -9.10 17.07 19.29
CA PHE A 114 -8.90 18.43 18.80
C PHE A 114 -8.44 18.44 17.32
N PRO A 115 -9.37 18.21 16.37
CA PRO A 115 -9.05 18.08 14.94
C PRO A 115 -8.29 19.27 14.33
N SER A 116 -8.57 20.49 14.81
CA SER A 116 -7.91 21.72 14.36
C SER A 116 -6.41 21.78 14.65
N VAL A 117 -5.90 20.90 15.54
CA VAL A 117 -4.47 20.83 15.89
C VAL A 117 -3.69 19.90 14.94
N ALA A 118 -4.37 19.14 14.08
CA ALA A 118 -3.74 18.16 13.18
C ALA A 118 -2.57 18.73 12.35
N PRO A 119 -2.63 19.94 11.76
CA PRO A 119 -1.48 20.49 11.04
C PRO A 119 -0.22 20.67 11.91
N ARG A 120 -0.38 21.07 13.18
CA ARG A 120 0.75 21.22 14.11
C ARG A 120 1.30 19.87 14.54
N LEU A 121 0.42 18.89 14.80
CA LEU A 121 0.84 17.54 15.17
C LEU A 121 1.57 16.83 14.03
N ASN A 122 1.14 17.00 12.79
CA ASN A 122 1.83 16.44 11.63
C ASN A 122 3.27 16.95 11.52
N ARG A 123 3.49 18.27 11.67
CA ARG A 123 4.84 18.84 11.67
C ARG A 123 5.69 18.30 12.82
N LEU A 124 5.12 18.13 14.01
CA LEU A 124 5.81 17.52 15.14
C LEU A 124 6.20 16.06 14.83
N MET A 125 5.28 15.26 14.31
CA MET A 125 5.52 13.86 13.95
C MET A 125 6.64 13.74 12.90
N THR A 126 6.62 14.57 11.86
CA THR A 126 7.71 14.61 10.87
C THR A 126 9.06 14.98 11.49
N ASN A 127 9.09 15.85 12.50
CA ASN A 127 10.32 16.20 13.22
C ASN A 127 10.82 15.08 14.15
N MET A 128 9.95 14.19 14.60
CA MET A 128 10.33 13.03 15.41
C MET A 128 10.81 11.83 14.59
N MET A 129 10.51 11.78 13.28
CA MET A 129 11.02 10.71 12.41
C MET A 129 12.55 10.81 12.37
N SER A 130 13.26 9.83 12.93
CA SER A 130 14.72 9.77 12.90
C SER A 130 15.21 9.03 11.66
N SER A 131 16.44 9.32 11.24
CA SER A 131 17.13 8.44 10.30
C SER A 131 17.47 7.13 11.00
N SER A 132 17.29 6.00 10.32
CA SER A 132 17.62 4.69 10.87
C SER A 132 18.24 3.79 9.80
N THR A 133 19.13 2.90 10.22
CA THR A 133 19.70 1.87 9.36
C THR A 133 19.44 0.51 10.00
N VAL A 134 18.94 -0.43 9.20
CA VAL A 134 18.71 -1.82 9.63
C VAL A 134 19.38 -2.75 8.63
N GLN A 135 20.20 -3.67 9.14
CA GLN A 135 20.88 -4.70 8.35
C GLN A 135 20.55 -6.07 8.96
N ASP A 136 19.55 -6.75 8.42
CA ASP A 136 19.13 -8.08 8.91
C ASP A 136 18.60 -8.94 7.76
N ARG A 137 18.26 -10.21 8.02
CA ARG A 137 17.63 -11.09 7.04
C ARG A 137 16.33 -10.48 6.52
N ALA A 138 16.11 -10.58 5.21
CA ALA A 138 15.05 -9.86 4.51
C ALA A 138 13.66 -9.99 5.16
N TYR A 139 13.28 -11.21 5.56
CA TYR A 139 11.98 -11.47 6.21
C TYR A 139 11.78 -10.74 7.54
N LYS A 140 12.85 -10.39 8.26
CA LYS A 140 12.79 -9.60 9.52
C LYS A 140 12.72 -8.10 9.28
N VAL A 141 13.16 -7.66 8.10
CA VAL A 141 13.19 -6.24 7.72
C VAL A 141 11.87 -5.84 7.03
N PHE A 142 11.32 -6.70 6.17
CA PHE A 142 10.03 -6.46 5.53
C PHE A 142 8.86 -6.50 6.52
N ALA A 143 8.88 -7.42 7.49
CA ALA A 143 7.79 -7.58 8.44
C ALA A 143 7.84 -6.50 9.54
N THR A 144 6.81 -5.64 9.58
CA THR A 144 6.59 -4.70 10.68
C THR A 144 5.23 -4.96 11.34
N GLN A 145 5.20 -4.91 12.67
CA GLN A 145 3.95 -5.01 13.41
C GLN A 145 3.34 -3.63 13.59
N ARG A 146 2.11 -3.43 13.12
CA ARG A 146 1.34 -2.21 13.36
C ARG A 146 0.43 -2.41 14.58
N LYS A 147 0.70 -1.70 15.67
CA LYS A 147 -0.09 -1.79 16.92
C LYS A 147 -1.27 -0.83 16.95
N VAL A 148 -1.20 0.27 16.20
CA VAL A 148 -2.25 1.29 16.14
C VAL A 148 -3.30 0.87 15.11
N ARG A 149 -4.57 0.84 15.51
CA ARG A 149 -5.69 0.54 14.62
C ARG A 149 -6.06 1.77 13.79
N PHE A 150 -6.23 1.58 12.49
CA PHE A 150 -6.66 2.61 11.54
C PHE A 150 -7.48 1.95 10.42
N THR A 151 -8.17 2.78 9.64
CA THR A 151 -8.82 2.40 8.38
C THR A 151 -7.95 2.87 7.23
N GLU A 152 -7.86 2.07 6.17
CA GLU A 152 -6.95 2.30 5.05
C GLU A 152 -7.64 2.10 3.70
N MET A 153 -7.27 2.95 2.74
CA MET A 153 -7.54 2.82 1.31
C MET A 153 -6.19 2.91 0.58
N GLU A 154 -6.00 2.12 -0.46
CA GLU A 154 -4.83 2.23 -1.33
C GLU A 154 -5.23 1.99 -2.78
N TYR A 155 -4.63 2.77 -3.67
CA TYR A 155 -4.82 2.66 -5.10
C TYR A 155 -3.48 2.47 -5.80
N ALA A 156 -3.50 1.62 -6.82
CA ALA A 156 -2.39 1.38 -7.72
C ALA A 156 -2.64 2.08 -9.05
N ILE A 157 -1.77 3.01 -9.42
CA ILE A 157 -1.83 3.82 -10.65
C ILE A 157 -0.55 3.61 -11.48
N PRO A 158 -0.53 3.97 -12.78
CA PRO A 158 0.70 3.97 -13.54
C PRO A 158 1.78 4.80 -12.84
N ARG A 159 3.00 4.27 -12.77
CA ARG A 159 4.12 4.88 -12.02
C ARG A 159 4.37 6.33 -12.41
N GLU A 160 4.29 6.64 -13.70
CA GLU A 160 4.51 7.97 -14.28
C GLU A 160 3.56 9.04 -13.71
N ASN A 161 2.37 8.64 -13.26
CA ASN A 161 1.40 9.57 -12.65
C ASN A 161 1.57 9.71 -11.13
N GLY A 162 2.47 8.95 -10.51
CA GLY A 162 2.65 8.90 -9.05
C GLY A 162 2.89 10.26 -8.40
N ARG A 163 3.74 11.10 -9.01
CA ARG A 163 4.05 12.44 -8.50
C ARG A 163 2.82 13.34 -8.47
N GLU A 164 2.11 13.41 -9.60
CA GLU A 164 0.96 14.29 -9.78
C GLU A 164 -0.20 13.87 -8.87
N ALA A 165 -0.53 12.57 -8.87
CA ALA A 165 -1.61 12.03 -8.06
C ALA A 165 -1.38 12.26 -6.56
N LEU A 166 -0.14 12.04 -6.06
CA LEU A 166 0.20 12.33 -4.67
C LEU A 166 0.00 13.81 -4.33
N GLN A 167 0.46 14.72 -5.21
CA GLN A 167 0.30 16.16 -5.00
C GLN A 167 -1.18 16.54 -4.91
N ARG A 168 -2.03 15.98 -5.79
CA ARG A 168 -3.49 16.20 -5.76
C ARG A 168 -4.12 15.74 -4.45
N VAL A 169 -3.68 14.60 -3.89
CA VAL A 169 -4.14 14.10 -2.59
C VAL A 169 -3.69 15.03 -1.44
N ILE A 170 -2.43 15.46 -1.45
CA ILE A 170 -1.91 16.41 -0.45
C ILE A 170 -2.70 17.73 -0.50
N ASP A 171 -2.92 18.26 -1.69
CA ASP A 171 -3.66 19.52 -1.86
C ASP A 171 -5.13 19.35 -1.45
N LEU A 172 -5.75 18.21 -1.73
CA LEU A 172 -7.10 17.88 -1.26
C LEU A 172 -7.18 17.98 0.27
N VAL A 173 -6.25 17.33 0.98
CA VAL A 173 -6.18 17.36 2.45
C VAL A 173 -5.99 18.79 2.95
N ARG A 174 -5.05 19.54 2.36
CA ARG A 174 -4.74 20.92 2.75
C ARG A 174 -5.92 21.87 2.49
N ARG A 175 -6.53 21.82 1.30
CA ARG A 175 -7.67 22.67 0.92
C ARG A 175 -8.88 22.45 1.81
N ARG A 176 -9.19 21.19 2.15
CA ARG A 176 -10.32 20.84 3.01
C ARG A 176 -9.98 20.89 4.51
N SER A 177 -8.73 21.21 4.88
CA SER A 177 -8.25 21.20 6.26
C SER A 177 -8.59 19.90 7.01
N LEU A 178 -8.48 18.75 6.33
CA LEU A 178 -8.85 17.45 6.90
C LEU A 178 -7.91 17.07 8.06
N PRO A 179 -8.43 16.52 9.17
CA PRO A 179 -7.62 16.18 10.34
C PRO A 179 -6.87 14.84 10.17
N ILE A 180 -6.00 14.77 9.16
CA ILE A 180 -5.24 13.57 8.83
C ILE A 180 -4.00 13.48 9.72
N MET A 181 -3.95 12.43 10.54
CA MET A 181 -2.93 12.19 11.57
C MET A 181 -1.95 11.07 11.21
N PHE A 182 -2.07 10.51 10.01
CA PHE A 182 -1.24 9.43 9.51
C PHE A 182 -0.52 9.88 8.25
N PRO A 183 0.66 9.34 7.96
CA PRO A 183 1.31 9.59 6.69
C PRO A 183 0.55 8.93 5.54
N ILE A 184 0.61 9.56 4.37
CA ILE A 184 0.38 8.90 3.09
C ILE A 184 1.62 8.03 2.84
N GLU A 185 1.41 6.76 2.53
CA GLU A 185 2.46 5.80 2.19
C GLU A 185 2.48 5.61 0.67
N VAL A 186 3.68 5.68 0.09
CA VAL A 186 3.89 5.53 -1.35
C VAL A 186 4.92 4.45 -1.60
N ARG A 187 4.56 3.45 -2.40
CA ARG A 187 5.40 2.29 -2.73
C ARG A 187 5.26 1.91 -4.20
N PHE A 188 6.21 1.13 -4.70
CA PHE A 188 6.32 0.81 -6.13
C PHE A 188 6.40 -0.69 -6.35
N SER A 189 5.91 -1.14 -7.50
CA SER A 189 6.03 -2.54 -7.92
C SER A 189 6.17 -2.65 -9.43
N ALA A 190 6.95 -3.64 -9.86
CA ALA A 190 7.10 -4.05 -11.23
C ALA A 190 5.78 -4.66 -11.77
N PRO A 191 5.62 -4.74 -13.10
CA PRO A 191 4.47 -5.41 -13.70
C PRO A 191 4.42 -6.91 -13.37
N ASP A 192 3.20 -7.45 -13.32
CA ASP A 192 2.94 -8.89 -13.36
C ASP A 192 1.85 -9.24 -14.39
N ASP A 193 1.51 -10.52 -14.47
CA ASP A 193 0.63 -11.14 -15.47
C ASP A 193 -0.64 -11.78 -14.86
N SER A 194 -0.89 -11.62 -13.57
CA SER A 194 -2.08 -12.16 -12.91
C SER A 194 -3.30 -11.34 -13.30
N PHE A 195 -4.39 -11.98 -13.73
CA PHE A 195 -5.51 -11.31 -14.40
C PHE A 195 -6.11 -10.13 -13.63
N LEU A 196 -6.26 -10.26 -12.31
CA LEU A 196 -6.76 -9.20 -11.42
C LEU A 196 -5.69 -8.54 -10.56
N SER A 197 -4.40 -8.70 -10.89
CA SER A 197 -3.37 -7.95 -10.18
C SER A 197 -3.51 -6.45 -10.43
N THR A 198 -3.39 -5.67 -9.37
CA THR A 198 -3.34 -4.21 -9.46
C THR A 198 -2.13 -3.73 -10.28
N ALA A 199 -1.07 -4.54 -10.39
CA ALA A 199 0.13 -4.28 -11.20
C ALA A 199 0.12 -4.97 -12.58
N TYR A 200 -1.01 -5.54 -13.02
CA TYR A 200 -1.08 -6.23 -14.31
C TYR A 200 -0.57 -5.36 -15.47
N GLY A 201 0.51 -5.82 -16.12
CA GLY A 201 1.06 -5.24 -17.34
C GLY A 201 1.64 -3.82 -17.23
N ARG A 202 1.85 -3.27 -16.03
CA ARG A 202 2.43 -1.92 -15.86
C ARG A 202 3.28 -1.75 -14.61
N ASP A 203 4.32 -0.91 -14.71
CA ASP A 203 4.98 -0.35 -13.54
C ASP A 203 3.99 0.48 -12.74
N THR A 204 3.95 0.25 -11.43
CA THR A 204 2.83 0.68 -10.61
C THR A 204 3.31 1.47 -9.40
N CYS A 205 2.72 2.65 -9.20
CA CYS A 205 2.80 3.43 -7.97
C CYS A 205 1.56 3.14 -7.12
N TYR A 206 1.76 2.80 -5.86
CA TYR A 206 0.70 2.60 -4.87
C TYR A 206 0.67 3.81 -3.94
N ILE A 207 -0.50 4.41 -3.77
CA ILE A 207 -0.75 5.51 -2.84
C ILE A 207 -1.75 5.05 -1.80
N ALA A 208 -1.29 4.92 -0.55
CA ALA A 208 -2.10 4.50 0.59
C ALA A 208 -2.41 5.68 1.52
N VAL A 209 -3.69 5.83 1.84
CA VAL A 209 -4.20 6.85 2.75
C VAL A 209 -4.86 6.19 3.96
N HIS A 210 -4.71 6.85 5.10
CA HIS A 210 -5.06 6.29 6.40
C HIS A 210 -5.92 7.25 7.21
N GLN A 211 -6.86 6.70 7.97
CA GLN A 211 -7.63 7.45 8.97
C GLN A 211 -7.65 6.71 10.31
N TYR A 212 -7.40 7.44 11.39
CA TYR A 212 -7.41 6.86 12.74
C TYR A 212 -8.76 6.22 13.08
N ALA A 213 -8.74 5.11 13.81
CA ALA A 213 -9.95 4.40 14.20
C ALA A 213 -10.93 5.31 14.98
N GLY A 214 -12.19 5.30 14.56
CA GLY A 214 -13.27 6.09 15.17
C GLY A 214 -13.34 7.55 14.71
N MET A 215 -12.63 7.92 13.66
CA MET A 215 -12.81 9.18 12.93
C MET A 215 -13.55 8.92 11.60
N GLU A 216 -14.24 9.94 11.11
CA GLU A 216 -14.87 9.91 9.77
C GLU A 216 -13.77 9.78 8.71
N PHE A 217 -13.91 8.79 7.82
CA PHE A 217 -12.90 8.45 6.80
C PHE A 217 -13.47 8.40 5.39
N GLU A 218 -14.78 8.21 5.25
CA GLU A 218 -15.42 7.88 3.98
C GLU A 218 -15.42 9.09 3.03
N SER A 219 -15.70 10.29 3.53
CA SER A 219 -15.67 11.51 2.71
C SER A 219 -14.27 11.80 2.14
N TYR A 220 -13.24 11.53 2.94
CA TYR A 220 -11.84 11.62 2.52
C TYR A 220 -11.51 10.55 1.50
N PHE A 221 -11.87 9.29 1.77
CA PHE A 221 -11.53 8.16 0.92
C PHE A 221 -12.23 8.23 -0.43
N ARG A 222 -13.51 8.65 -0.48
CA ARG A 222 -14.22 8.88 -1.74
C ARG A 222 -13.54 9.96 -2.59
N ALA A 223 -13.12 11.07 -1.97
CA ALA A 223 -12.44 12.13 -2.68
C ALA A 223 -11.03 11.73 -3.16
N VAL A 224 -10.35 10.82 -2.47
CA VAL A 224 -9.10 10.22 -2.95
C VAL A 224 -9.38 9.28 -4.11
N GLU A 225 -10.40 8.42 -4.01
CA GLU A 225 -10.81 7.52 -5.09
C GLU A 225 -11.18 8.28 -6.38
N GLU A 226 -11.89 9.41 -6.27
CA GLU A 226 -12.17 10.31 -7.41
C GLU A 226 -10.89 10.80 -8.10
N ILE A 227 -9.83 11.11 -7.35
CA ILE A 227 -8.52 11.48 -7.93
C ILE A 227 -7.90 10.27 -8.64
N MET A 228 -8.01 9.08 -8.06
CA MET A 228 -7.40 7.87 -8.62
C MET A 228 -8.12 7.36 -9.88
N ASP A 229 -9.40 7.69 -10.02
CA ASP A 229 -10.21 7.36 -11.19
C ASP A 229 -9.66 8.00 -12.48
N ASP A 230 -9.12 9.22 -12.39
CA ASP A 230 -8.47 9.93 -13.52
C ASP A 230 -7.24 9.20 -14.07
N TYR A 231 -6.67 8.26 -13.31
CA TYR A 231 -5.47 7.50 -13.67
C TYR A 231 -5.76 6.01 -13.90
N ALA A 232 -7.03 5.65 -14.14
CA ALA A 232 -7.48 4.26 -14.20
C ALA A 232 -6.96 3.44 -13.00
N GLY A 233 -7.06 4.04 -11.81
CA GLY A 233 -6.51 3.48 -10.58
C GLY A 233 -7.18 2.16 -10.21
N ARG A 234 -6.38 1.19 -9.81
CA ARG A 234 -6.85 -0.15 -9.40
C ARG A 234 -6.83 -0.22 -7.87
N PRO A 235 -7.97 -0.42 -7.19
CA PRO A 235 -8.00 -0.45 -5.74
C PRO A 235 -7.27 -1.68 -5.21
N HIS A 236 -6.58 -1.54 -4.09
CA HIS A 236 -6.03 -2.68 -3.38
C HIS A 236 -7.19 -3.51 -2.79
N TRP A 237 -7.33 -4.76 -3.26
CA TRP A 237 -8.46 -5.64 -2.92
C TRP A 237 -8.67 -5.92 -1.43
N GLY A 238 -7.60 -5.84 -0.62
CA GLY A 238 -7.66 -6.03 0.84
C GLY A 238 -8.00 -4.76 1.65
N LYS A 239 -8.26 -3.62 0.99
CA LYS A 239 -8.44 -2.30 1.63
C LYS A 239 -9.80 -1.69 1.26
N ARG A 240 -10.16 -0.54 1.84
CA ARG A 240 -11.41 0.15 1.52
C ARG A 240 -11.37 0.71 0.10
N HIS A 241 -12.45 0.49 -0.64
CA HIS A 241 -12.73 1.13 -1.92
C HIS A 241 -14.22 1.01 -2.27
N TYR A 242 -14.68 1.84 -3.21
CA TYR A 242 -16.10 1.99 -3.57
C TYR A 242 -16.42 1.55 -5.00
N GLN A 243 -15.40 1.09 -5.73
CA GLN A 243 -15.53 0.55 -7.08
C GLN A 243 -16.50 -0.63 -7.19
N THR A 244 -17.02 -0.81 -8.40
CA THR A 244 -17.96 -1.87 -8.79
C THR A 244 -17.42 -2.66 -9.97
N ALA A 245 -18.07 -3.79 -10.28
CA ALA A 245 -17.75 -4.57 -11.46
C ALA A 245 -17.74 -3.73 -12.76
N ALA A 246 -18.69 -2.80 -12.89
CA ALA A 246 -18.77 -1.93 -14.08
C ALA A 246 -17.55 -1.02 -14.19
N THR A 247 -17.11 -0.39 -13.10
CA THR A 247 -15.97 0.53 -13.12
C THR A 247 -14.62 -0.20 -13.18
N LEU A 248 -14.55 -1.44 -12.66
CA LEU A 248 -13.32 -2.24 -12.65
C LEU A 248 -13.10 -2.96 -13.98
N ARG A 249 -14.16 -3.40 -14.67
CA ARG A 249 -14.06 -4.11 -15.95
C ARG A 249 -13.19 -3.39 -16.97
N GLU A 250 -13.29 -2.07 -17.06
CA GLU A 250 -12.50 -1.25 -17.98
C GLU A 250 -11.03 -1.10 -17.54
N ARG A 251 -10.71 -1.27 -16.25
CA ARG A 251 -9.37 -1.09 -15.68
C ARG A 251 -8.50 -2.34 -15.76
N TYR A 252 -9.11 -3.51 -15.96
CA TYR A 252 -8.45 -4.81 -15.97
C TYR A 252 -8.56 -5.47 -17.36
N PRO A 253 -7.48 -5.47 -18.16
CA PRO A 253 -7.52 -6.00 -19.53
C PRO A 253 -7.95 -7.48 -19.64
N GLN A 254 -7.72 -8.27 -18.59
CA GLN A 254 -8.05 -9.71 -18.56
C GLN A 254 -9.37 -10.00 -17.84
N TRP A 255 -10.24 -9.00 -17.67
CA TRP A 255 -11.50 -9.14 -16.96
C TRP A 255 -12.37 -10.29 -17.49
N ASP A 256 -12.58 -10.35 -18.80
CA ASP A 256 -13.45 -11.35 -19.41
C ASP A 256 -12.88 -12.76 -19.33
N ARG A 257 -11.55 -12.88 -19.41
CA ARG A 257 -10.88 -14.17 -19.22
C ARG A 257 -10.97 -14.63 -17.77
N PHE A 258 -10.84 -13.72 -16.81
CA PHE A 258 -11.11 -14.03 -15.41
C PHE A 258 -12.56 -14.46 -15.17
N ALA A 259 -13.53 -13.74 -15.76
CA ALA A 259 -14.95 -14.06 -15.64
C ALA A 259 -15.25 -15.47 -16.20
N ALA A 260 -14.69 -15.81 -17.37
CA ALA A 260 -14.82 -17.13 -17.97
C ALA A 260 -14.22 -18.26 -17.10
N VAL A 261 -13.11 -17.98 -16.40
CA VAL A 261 -12.54 -18.92 -15.41
C VAL A 261 -13.49 -19.08 -14.23
N ARG A 262 -14.04 -17.98 -13.70
CA ARG A 262 -15.00 -17.99 -12.60
C ARG A 262 -16.26 -18.78 -12.95
N ASP A 263 -16.79 -18.63 -14.16
CA ASP A 263 -17.97 -19.36 -14.63
C ASP A 263 -17.71 -20.87 -14.76
N ARG A 264 -16.47 -21.26 -15.09
CA ARG A 264 -16.07 -22.68 -15.18
C ARG A 264 -15.81 -23.30 -13.81
N LEU A 265 -15.13 -22.58 -12.91
CA LEU A 265 -14.68 -23.11 -11.61
C LEU A 265 -15.73 -22.98 -10.50
N ASP A 266 -16.63 -22.00 -10.59
CA ASP A 266 -17.72 -21.78 -9.64
C ASP A 266 -19.05 -21.48 -10.39
N PRO A 267 -19.59 -22.45 -11.15
CA PRO A 267 -20.78 -22.25 -11.99
C PRO A 267 -22.03 -21.91 -11.18
N ASP A 268 -22.15 -22.45 -9.97
CA ASP A 268 -23.28 -22.22 -9.07
C ASP A 268 -23.08 -21.02 -8.13
N ARG A 269 -21.96 -20.28 -8.28
CA ARG A 269 -21.62 -19.10 -7.48
C ARG A 269 -21.58 -19.37 -5.96
N VAL A 270 -21.09 -20.54 -5.56
CA VAL A 270 -20.97 -20.97 -4.16
C VAL A 270 -20.10 -20.01 -3.35
N PHE A 271 -19.07 -19.41 -3.96
CA PHE A 271 -18.12 -18.52 -3.28
C PHE A 271 -18.49 -17.03 -3.39
N LEU A 272 -19.70 -16.72 -3.83
CA LEU A 272 -20.18 -15.35 -3.95
C LEU A 272 -20.59 -14.77 -2.58
N ASN A 273 -20.17 -13.54 -2.31
CA ASN A 273 -20.60 -12.76 -1.16
C ASN A 273 -20.89 -11.31 -1.60
N ASP A 274 -21.35 -10.46 -0.68
CA ASP A 274 -21.71 -9.07 -1.01
C ASP A 274 -20.56 -8.29 -1.64
N TYR A 275 -19.34 -8.52 -1.19
CA TYR A 275 -18.15 -7.87 -1.72
C TYR A 275 -17.82 -8.37 -3.13
N THR A 276 -17.69 -9.68 -3.35
CA THR A 276 -17.38 -10.24 -4.67
C THR A 276 -18.51 -9.99 -5.67
N ARG A 277 -19.77 -9.93 -5.23
CA ARG A 277 -20.91 -9.52 -6.07
C ARG A 277 -20.78 -8.07 -6.52
N ARG A 278 -20.41 -7.15 -5.61
CA ARG A 278 -20.18 -5.74 -5.95
C ARG A 278 -19.04 -5.57 -6.93
N VAL A 279 -17.91 -6.25 -6.69
CA VAL A 279 -16.66 -5.97 -7.40
C VAL A 279 -16.39 -6.88 -8.58
N LEU A 280 -17.07 -8.01 -8.73
CA LEU A 280 -16.93 -8.94 -9.89
C LEU A 280 -18.25 -9.16 -10.64
N GLY A 281 -19.37 -8.69 -10.09
CA GLY A 281 -20.70 -8.94 -10.66
C GLY A 281 -21.30 -10.26 -10.19
N PRO A 282 -22.56 -10.56 -10.59
CA PRO A 282 -23.24 -11.79 -10.23
C PRO A 282 -22.47 -13.04 -10.66
#